data_AF-A0ABD4WZD8-F1
#
_entry.id   AF-A0ABD4WZD8-F1
#
_cell.length_a   1.000
_cell.length_b   1.000
_cell.length_c   1.000
_cell.angle_alpha   90.00
_cell.angle_beta   90.00
_cell.angle_gamma   90.00
#
_symmetry.space_group_name_H-M   'P 1'
#
loop_
_entity.id
_entity.type
_entity.pdbx_description
1 polymer ?
#
loop_
_entity_poly.entity_id
_entity_poly.type
_entity_poly.pdbx_seq_one_letter_code
_entity_poly.pdbx_strand_id
1 'polypeptide(L)'
;MFDLYYVVLFTDQGEVAGTCPIYISPEEDVEKELLKNITLHKQRLQSKKEKVFYFDQDKEDMTDLSGHYAHILTFANNDSQIAKWLEEAHEKLCKAGELFVENGYFQSVFMQYINQKNNVLENYSYEVCEKSVKFIYQARDYIVIGSEKYELT
;
A
#
# COMPACT_ATOMS: atom_id res chain seq x y z
N MET A 1 11.30 -11.99 -24.04
CA MET A 1 10.31 -13.05 -23.79
C MET A 1 9.52 -12.60 -22.58
N PHE A 2 8.19 -12.68 -22.61
CA PHE A 2 7.35 -12.21 -21.50
C PHE A 2 6.91 -13.41 -20.66
N ASP A 3 6.88 -13.23 -19.35
CA ASP A 3 6.32 -14.18 -18.41
C ASP A 3 4.81 -13.99 -18.35
N LEU A 4 4.06 -15.09 -18.42
CA LEU A 4 2.59 -15.06 -18.42
C LEU A 4 2.05 -15.50 -17.06
N TYR A 5 1.37 -14.58 -16.38
CA TYR A 5 0.64 -14.83 -15.16
C TYR A 5 -0.86 -14.76 -15.41
N TYR A 6 -1.62 -15.54 -14.65
CA TYR A 6 -3.07 -15.49 -14.61
C TYR A 6 -3.54 -15.15 -13.20
N VAL A 7 -4.30 -14.07 -13.09
CA VAL A 7 -5.05 -13.77 -11.87
C VAL A 7 -6.46 -14.31 -12.06
N VAL A 8 -6.86 -15.24 -11.19
CA VAL A 8 -8.22 -15.79 -11.13
C VAL A 8 -8.94 -15.14 -9.97
N LEU A 9 -10.08 -14.54 -10.27
CA LEU A 9 -10.89 -13.76 -9.33
C LEU A 9 -12.15 -14.56 -9.01
N PHE A 10 -12.54 -14.61 -7.74
CA PHE A 10 -13.68 -15.37 -7.27
C PHE A 10 -14.75 -14.46 -6.64
N THR A 11 -16.01 -14.87 -6.75
CA THR A 11 -17.15 -14.31 -6.03
C THR A 11 -17.14 -14.76 -4.55
N ASP A 12 -17.98 -14.14 -3.73
CA ASP A 12 -18.14 -14.51 -2.31
C ASP A 12 -18.61 -15.96 -2.11
N GLN A 13 -19.30 -16.50 -3.11
CA GLN A 13 -19.81 -17.87 -3.14
C GLN A 13 -18.75 -18.88 -3.62
N GLY A 14 -17.54 -18.41 -3.97
CA GLY A 14 -16.43 -19.25 -4.44
C GLY A 14 -16.50 -19.59 -5.93
N GLU A 15 -17.39 -18.95 -6.69
CA GLU A 15 -17.47 -19.11 -8.14
C GLU A 15 -16.44 -18.22 -8.83
N VAL A 16 -15.97 -18.60 -10.02
CA VAL A 16 -15.03 -17.77 -10.78
C VAL A 16 -15.77 -16.54 -11.31
N ALA A 17 -15.36 -15.36 -10.83
CA ALA A 17 -15.85 -14.06 -11.29
C ALA A 17 -15.16 -13.61 -12.59
N GLY A 18 -13.91 -14.04 -12.80
CA GLY A 18 -13.16 -13.76 -14.02
C GLY A 18 -11.71 -14.23 -13.96
N THR A 19 -11.06 -14.22 -15.13
CA THR A 19 -9.62 -14.47 -15.27
C THR A 19 -8.96 -13.32 -16.00
N CYS A 20 -7.74 -12.97 -15.59
CA CYS A 20 -6.99 -11.85 -16.16
C CYS A 20 -5.56 -12.30 -16.48
N PRO A 21 -5.20 -12.41 -17.78
CA PRO A 21 -3.82 -12.67 -18.17
C PRO A 21 -2.98 -11.41 -18.02
N ILE A 22 -1.77 -11.56 -17.48
CA ILE A 22 -0.80 -10.50 -17.26
C ILE A 22 0.51 -10.94 -17.88
N TYR A 23 0.99 -10.16 -18.86
CA TYR A 23 2.28 -10.37 -19.49
C TYR A 23 3.28 -9.45 -18.83
N ILE A 24 4.36 -10.00 -18.29
CA ILE A 24 5.38 -9.25 -17.54
C ILE A 24 6.72 -9.40 -18.25
N SER A 25 7.36 -8.27 -18.55
CA SER A 25 8.69 -8.26 -19.14
C SER A 25 9.75 -8.64 -18.09
N PRO A 26 10.90 -9.19 -18.48
CA PRO A 26 11.99 -9.52 -17.54
C PRO A 26 12.56 -8.28 -16.81
N GLU A 27 12.32 -7.09 -17.35
CA GLU A 27 12.75 -5.81 -16.78
C GLU A 27 11.72 -5.20 -15.82
N GLU A 28 10.51 -5.76 -15.75
CA GLU A 28 9.41 -5.26 -14.93
C GLU A 28 9.37 -5.95 -13.57
N ASP A 29 8.98 -5.19 -12.55
CA ASP A 29 8.75 -5.74 -11.22
C ASP A 29 7.44 -6.53 -11.22
N VAL A 30 7.59 -7.86 -11.09
CA VAL A 30 6.47 -8.82 -11.12
C VAL A 30 5.44 -8.51 -10.04
N GLU A 31 5.86 -8.24 -8.81
CA GLU A 31 4.93 -7.97 -7.70
C GLU A 31 4.15 -6.68 -7.94
N LYS A 32 4.83 -5.65 -8.45
CA LYS A 32 4.19 -4.38 -8.79
C LYS A 32 3.14 -4.53 -9.88
N GLU A 33 3.44 -5.25 -10.95
CA GLU A 33 2.49 -5.46 -12.05
C GLU A 33 1.34 -6.39 -11.64
N LEU A 34 1.60 -7.43 -10.84
CA LEU A 34 0.55 -8.26 -10.25
C LEU A 34 -0.37 -7.41 -9.36
N LEU A 35 0.17 -6.62 -8.44
CA LEU A 35 -0.61 -5.78 -7.52
C LEU A 35 -1.51 -4.78 -8.27
N LYS A 36 -0.95 -4.12 -9.28
CA LYS A 36 -1.68 -3.16 -10.13
C LYS A 36 -2.87 -3.83 -10.83
N ASN A 37 -2.65 -4.99 -11.45
CA ASN A 37 -3.70 -5.71 -12.19
C ASN A 37 -4.74 -6.33 -11.24
N ILE A 38 -4.31 -6.94 -10.13
CA ILE A 38 -5.21 -7.46 -9.09
C ILE A 38 -6.13 -6.33 -8.59
N THR A 39 -5.57 -5.17 -8.26
CA THR A 39 -6.34 -4.01 -7.77
C THR A 39 -7.36 -3.54 -8.79
N LEU A 40 -6.95 -3.36 -10.05
CA LEU A 40 -7.82 -2.92 -11.14
C LEU A 40 -9.00 -3.89 -11.35
N HIS A 41 -8.71 -5.18 -11.44
CA HIS A 41 -9.72 -6.17 -11.78
C HIS A 41 -10.61 -6.55 -10.61
N LYS A 42 -10.09 -6.49 -9.37
CA LYS A 42 -10.89 -6.67 -8.17
C LYS A 42 -12.01 -5.64 -8.06
N GLN A 43 -11.71 -4.35 -8.29
CA GLN A 43 -12.71 -3.29 -8.27
C GLN A 43 -13.76 -3.50 -9.35
N ARG A 44 -13.33 -3.85 -10.56
CA ARG A 44 -14.23 -4.08 -11.70
C ARG A 44 -15.16 -5.28 -11.50
N LEU A 45 -14.68 -6.35 -10.87
CA LEU A 45 -15.40 -7.62 -10.76
C LEU A 45 -15.95 -7.88 -9.34
N GLN A 46 -15.82 -6.92 -8.43
CA GLN A 46 -16.24 -7.02 -7.02
C GLN A 46 -15.74 -8.27 -6.31
N SER A 47 -14.57 -8.77 -6.71
CA SER A 47 -14.01 -10.01 -6.18
C SER A 47 -13.56 -9.84 -4.72
N LYS A 48 -13.69 -10.89 -3.91
CA LYS A 48 -13.20 -10.91 -2.52
C LYS A 48 -12.08 -11.92 -2.27
N LYS A 49 -11.78 -12.77 -3.26
CA LYS A 49 -10.77 -13.83 -3.21
C LYS A 49 -10.09 -13.95 -4.55
N GLU A 50 -8.78 -14.06 -4.52
CA GLU A 50 -7.93 -14.05 -5.69
C GLU A 50 -6.89 -15.18 -5.62
N LYS A 51 -6.54 -15.73 -6.79
CA LYS A 51 -5.44 -16.66 -6.96
C LYS A 51 -4.53 -16.20 -8.09
N VAL A 52 -3.23 -16.47 -7.96
CA VAL A 52 -2.24 -16.18 -9.00
C VAL A 52 -1.66 -17.49 -9.50
N PHE A 53 -1.64 -17.65 -10.81
CA PHE A 53 -1.00 -18.75 -11.49
C PHE A 53 0.08 -18.23 -12.42
N TYR A 54 1.16 -18.98 -12.58
CA TYR A 54 2.17 -18.75 -13.60
C TYR A 54 2.06 -19.82 -14.68
N PHE A 55 2.15 -19.42 -15.95
CA PHE A 55 2.13 -20.32 -17.09
C PHE A 55 3.53 -20.46 -17.69
N ASP A 56 4.11 -21.65 -17.55
CA ASP A 56 5.37 -22.03 -18.19
C ASP A 56 5.09 -22.44 -19.63
N GLN A 57 5.42 -21.56 -20.58
CA GLN A 57 5.17 -21.80 -22.01
C GLN A 57 5.98 -22.98 -22.56
N ASP A 58 7.17 -23.23 -22.04
CA ASP A 58 8.05 -24.29 -22.54
C ASP A 58 7.56 -25.68 -22.10
N LYS A 59 6.88 -25.76 -20.95
CA LYS A 59 6.32 -27.00 -20.40
C LYS A 59 4.82 -27.14 -20.60
N GLU A 60 4.15 -26.12 -21.13
CA GLU A 60 2.69 -26.00 -21.21
C GLU A 60 1.99 -26.30 -19.86
N ASP A 61 2.58 -25.83 -18.76
CA ASP A 61 2.12 -26.14 -17.39
C ASP A 61 1.72 -24.89 -16.60
N MET A 62 0.78 -25.05 -15.66
CA MET A 62 0.35 -23.99 -14.74
C MET A 62 0.75 -24.28 -13.31
N THR A 63 1.46 -23.34 -12.68
CA THR A 63 1.83 -23.40 -11.26
C THR A 63 0.99 -22.43 -10.43
N ASP A 64 0.33 -22.91 -9.36
CA ASP A 64 -0.35 -22.05 -8.38
C ASP A 64 0.70 -21.34 -7.50
N LEU A 65 0.81 -20.02 -7.67
CA LEU A 65 1.71 -19.15 -6.90
C LEU A 65 0.96 -18.31 -5.86
N SER A 66 -0.29 -18.63 -5.57
CA SER A 66 -1.11 -17.86 -4.61
C SER A 66 -0.48 -17.83 -3.21
N GLY A 67 0.20 -18.90 -2.80
CA GLY A 67 0.93 -18.94 -1.53
C GLY A 67 2.18 -18.03 -1.54
N HIS A 68 2.89 -17.98 -2.67
CA HIS A 68 4.08 -17.14 -2.85
C HIS A 68 3.70 -15.65 -2.81
N TYR A 69 2.58 -15.30 -3.44
CA TYR A 69 2.03 -13.94 -3.50
C TYR A 69 0.94 -13.67 -2.46
N ALA A 70 0.87 -14.47 -1.39
CA ALA A 70 -0.20 -14.36 -0.39
C ALA A 70 -0.28 -12.96 0.24
N HIS A 71 0.88 -12.31 0.39
CA HIS A 71 0.99 -10.97 0.94
C HIS A 71 0.34 -9.91 0.03
N ILE A 72 0.49 -9.97 -1.30
CA ILE A 72 -0.20 -9.05 -2.22
C ILE A 72 -1.68 -9.41 -2.44
N LEU A 73 -2.08 -10.67 -2.28
CA LEU A 73 -3.47 -11.10 -2.43
C LEU A 73 -4.34 -10.71 -1.23
N THR A 74 -3.80 -10.80 -0.02
CA THR A 74 -4.48 -10.26 1.19
C THR A 74 -4.57 -8.73 1.17
N PHE A 75 -3.70 -8.08 0.39
CA PHE A 75 -3.64 -6.62 0.25
C PHE A 75 -4.91 -5.99 -0.31
N ALA A 76 -5.58 -6.68 -1.24
CA ALA A 76 -6.69 -6.09 -1.96
C ALA A 76 -7.99 -5.99 -1.10
N ASN A 77 -8.03 -6.59 0.10
CA ASN A 77 -9.08 -6.36 1.12
C ASN A 77 -8.63 -5.40 2.24
N ASN A 78 -7.35 -4.99 2.26
CA ASN A 78 -6.71 -4.25 3.36
C ASN A 78 -6.73 -2.72 3.21
N ASP A 79 -7.28 -2.16 2.13
CA ASP A 79 -7.39 -0.69 1.98
C ASP A 79 -8.08 -0.04 3.19
N SER A 80 -9.09 -0.68 3.78
CA SER A 80 -9.78 -0.12 4.97
C SER A 80 -8.97 -0.24 6.26
N GLN A 81 -8.21 -1.32 6.45
CA GLN A 81 -7.42 -1.53 7.67
C GLN A 81 -6.14 -0.70 7.65
N ILE A 82 -5.51 -0.57 6.48
CA ILE A 82 -4.31 0.26 6.31
C ILE A 82 -4.70 1.72 6.35
N ALA A 83 -5.76 2.15 5.65
CA ALA A 83 -6.23 3.53 5.77
C ALA A 83 -6.58 3.86 7.23
N LYS A 84 -7.28 2.96 7.93
CA LYS A 84 -7.57 3.13 9.36
C LYS A 84 -6.30 3.20 10.19
N TRP A 85 -5.33 2.32 9.94
CA TRP A 85 -4.05 2.33 10.64
C TRP A 85 -3.27 3.63 10.37
N LEU A 86 -3.26 4.14 9.13
CA LEU A 86 -2.59 5.39 8.76
C LEU A 86 -3.21 6.59 9.49
N GLU A 87 -4.54 6.68 9.53
CA GLU A 87 -5.25 7.72 10.27
C GLU A 87 -4.99 7.61 11.78
N GLU A 88 -5.06 6.41 12.37
CA GLU A 88 -4.76 6.19 13.79
C GLU A 88 -3.29 6.49 14.15
N ALA A 89 -2.36 6.13 13.27
CA ALA A 89 -0.93 6.41 13.42
C ALA A 89 -0.66 7.91 13.32
N HIS A 90 -1.29 8.61 12.38
CA HIS A 90 -1.20 10.06 12.24
C HIS A 90 -1.78 10.79 13.46
N GLU A 91 -2.95 10.38 13.94
CA GLU A 91 -3.56 10.97 15.13
C GLU A 91 -2.66 10.77 16.37
N LYS A 92 -2.06 9.59 16.53
CA LYS A 92 -1.09 9.32 17.61
C LYS A 92 0.14 10.20 17.48
N LEU A 93 0.71 10.32 16.28
CA LEU A 93 1.85 11.18 16.02
C LEU A 93 1.54 12.64 16.35
N CYS A 94 0.38 13.16 15.94
CA CYS A 94 -0.03 14.54 16.22
C CYS A 94 -0.24 14.80 17.73
N LYS A 95 -0.71 13.81 18.49
CA LYS A 95 -0.94 13.94 19.94
C LYS A 95 0.33 13.75 20.77
N ALA A 96 1.17 12.79 20.41
CA ALA A 96 2.36 12.42 21.18
C ALA A 96 3.60 13.20 20.75
N GLY A 97 3.61 13.78 19.54
CA GLY A 97 4.77 14.43 18.94
C GLY A 97 5.78 13.45 18.33
N GLU A 98 5.68 12.16 18.63
CA GLU A 98 6.53 11.11 18.05
C GLU A 98 5.81 9.77 17.86
N LEU A 99 6.25 8.99 16.87
CA LEU A 99 5.76 7.64 16.58
C LEU A 99 6.91 6.76 16.06
N PHE A 100 7.04 5.55 16.60
CA PHE A 100 7.97 4.54 16.09
C PHE A 100 7.21 3.53 15.22
N VAL A 101 7.71 3.29 14.01
CA VAL A 101 7.19 2.27 13.09
C VAL A 101 8.34 1.34 12.72
N GLU A 102 8.13 0.03 12.85
CA GLU A 102 9.13 -0.95 12.44
C GLU A 102 9.46 -0.82 10.95
N ASN A 103 10.72 -1.08 10.60
CA ASN A 103 11.19 -1.00 9.23
C ASN A 103 10.41 -1.98 8.33
N GLY A 104 10.04 -1.54 7.13
CA GLY A 104 9.34 -2.37 6.15
C GLY A 104 8.12 -1.69 5.55
N TYR A 105 7.05 -2.46 5.39
CA TYR A 105 5.88 -2.02 4.62
C TYR A 105 5.18 -0.80 5.24
N PHE A 106 4.80 -0.88 6.53
CA PHE A 106 4.08 0.20 7.22
C PHE A 106 4.88 1.49 7.31
N GLN A 107 6.21 1.39 7.44
CA GLN A 107 7.11 2.54 7.34
C GLN A 107 6.95 3.24 5.98
N SER A 108 7.10 2.49 4.88
CA SER A 108 7.10 3.06 3.53
C SER A 108 5.77 3.76 3.22
N VAL A 109 4.66 3.14 3.62
CA VAL A 109 3.32 3.70 3.40
C VAL A 109 3.06 4.91 4.29
N PHE A 110 3.48 4.87 5.56
CA PHE A 110 3.30 6.01 6.47
C PHE A 110 4.14 7.22 6.04
N MET A 111 5.37 7.00 5.56
CA MET A 111 6.19 8.08 4.98
C MET A 111 5.50 8.75 3.79
N GLN A 112 4.94 7.98 2.87
CA GLN A 112 4.19 8.52 1.73
C GLN A 112 2.94 9.29 2.20
N TYR A 113 2.19 8.73 3.14
CA TYR A 113 0.99 9.36 3.71
C TYR A 113 1.32 10.71 4.36
N ILE A 114 2.34 10.77 5.22
CA ILE A 114 2.73 12.01 5.91
C ILE A 114 3.28 13.05 4.92
N ASN A 115 4.05 12.62 3.91
CA ASN A 115 4.53 13.54 2.87
C ASN A 115 3.40 14.20 2.08
N GLN A 116 2.27 13.51 1.88
CA GLN A 116 1.07 14.08 1.26
C GLN A 116 0.32 15.05 2.20
N LYS A 117 0.42 14.84 3.52
CA LYS A 117 -0.24 15.67 4.54
C LYS A 117 0.60 16.87 4.99
N ASN A 118 1.88 16.92 4.60
CA ASN A 118 2.79 17.98 4.99
C ASN A 118 2.23 19.36 4.57
N ASN A 119 1.78 20.13 5.56
CA ASN A 119 1.15 21.43 5.39
C ASN A 119 2.06 22.51 5.97
N VAL A 120 1.96 23.74 5.47
CA VAL A 120 2.79 24.90 5.86
C VAL A 120 2.79 25.15 7.39
N LEU A 121 1.74 24.73 8.09
CA LEU A 121 1.56 24.94 9.53
C LEU A 121 2.07 23.76 10.39
N GLU A 122 2.47 22.65 9.78
CA GLU A 122 2.82 21.40 10.46
C GLU A 122 4.21 20.94 10.01
N ASN A 123 5.13 20.72 10.94
CA ASN A 123 6.44 20.19 10.62
C ASN A 123 6.51 18.70 10.93
N TYR A 124 6.61 17.89 9.88
CA TYR A 124 6.90 16.46 9.98
C TYR A 124 8.37 16.19 9.64
N SER A 125 9.03 15.35 10.43
CA SER A 125 10.36 14.82 10.14
C SER A 125 10.46 13.36 10.57
N TYR A 126 11.51 12.66 10.15
CA TYR A 126 11.74 11.30 10.58
C TYR A 126 13.23 10.95 10.65
N GLU A 127 13.56 10.05 11.57
CA GLU A 127 14.90 9.50 11.78
C GLU A 127 14.86 7.99 11.51
N VAL A 128 15.72 7.50 10.62
CA VAL A 128 15.82 6.08 10.31
C VAL A 128 16.79 5.41 11.28
N CYS A 129 16.31 4.44 12.04
CA CYS A 129 17.10 3.61 12.95
C CYS A 129 17.26 2.18 12.40
N GLU A 130 18.09 1.37 13.06
CA GLU A 130 18.45 0.02 12.60
C GLU A 130 17.22 -0.91 12.42
N LYS A 131 16.20 -0.78 13.28
CA LYS A 131 15.01 -1.66 13.28
C LYS A 131 13.68 -0.92 13.10
N SER A 132 13.69 0.41 13.14
CA SER A 132 12.48 1.23 13.08
C SER A 132 12.79 2.62 12.53
N VAL A 133 11.75 3.34 12.14
CA VAL A 133 11.79 4.77 11.84
C VAL A 133 11.02 5.51 12.93
N LYS A 134 11.65 6.54 13.47
CA LYS A 134 11.04 7.48 14.40
C LYS A 134 10.49 8.66 13.61
N PHE A 135 9.17 8.80 13.57
CA PHE A 135 8.49 9.97 13.04
C PHE A 135 8.33 11.01 14.13
N ILE A 136 8.49 12.28 13.79
CA ILE A 136 8.44 13.42 14.69
C ILE A 136 7.48 14.45 14.10
N TYR A 137 6.58 14.97 14.94
CA TYR A 137 5.63 16.03 14.61
C TYR A 137 5.82 17.22 15.54
N GLN A 138 5.90 18.40 14.94
CA GLN A 138 5.95 19.68 15.63
C GLN A 138 4.86 20.60 15.05
N ALA A 139 3.85 20.91 15.86
CA ALA A 139 2.91 21.97 15.55
C ALA A 139 3.65 23.31 15.66
N ARG A 140 3.57 24.16 14.63
CA ARG A 140 4.08 25.54 14.71
C ARG A 140 3.07 26.38 15.47
N ASP A 141 3.54 27.18 16.42
CA ASP A 141 2.69 28.19 17.07
C ASP A 141 2.40 29.31 16.08
N TYR A 142 1.15 29.78 16.01
CA TYR A 142 0.78 30.91 15.16
C TYR A 142 -0.29 31.80 15.79
N ILE A 143 -0.27 33.07 15.41
CA ILE A 143 -1.31 34.05 15.72
C ILE A 143 -2.15 34.26 14.46
N VAL A 144 -3.47 34.21 14.61
CA VAL A 144 -4.43 34.57 13.56
C VAL A 144 -4.97 35.98 13.82
N ILE A 145 -4.81 36.89 12.86
CA ILE A 145 -5.39 38.24 12.90
C ILE A 145 -6.21 38.44 11.62
N GLY A 146 -7.54 38.49 11.74
CA GLY A 146 -8.42 38.54 10.58
C GLY A 146 -8.31 37.26 9.72
N SER A 147 -7.99 37.40 8.44
CA SER A 147 -7.72 36.28 7.53
C SER A 147 -6.23 35.91 7.41
N GLU A 148 -5.35 36.62 8.12
CA GLU A 148 -3.91 36.46 8.02
C GLU A 148 -3.36 35.61 9.17
N LYS A 149 -2.35 34.77 8.86
CA LYS A 149 -1.68 33.86 9.80
C LYS A 149 -0.20 34.24 9.93
N TYR A 150 0.27 34.38 11.16
CA TYR A 150 1.62 34.78 11.50
C TYR A 150 2.27 33.71 12.37
N GLU A 151 3.39 33.14 11.92
CA GLU A 151 4.15 32.11 12.63
C GLU A 151 4.91 32.73 13.82
N LEU A 152 4.81 32.12 14.99
CA LEU A 152 5.58 32.50 16.18
C LEU A 152 6.91 31.71 16.16
N THR A 153 8.00 32.41 15.84
CA THR A 153 9.38 31.92 15.95
C THR A 153 9.90 32.01 17.38
#